data_AF-A0A2A4FPE7-F1
#
_entry.id   AF-A0A2A4FPE7-F1
#
_cell.length_a   1.000
_cell.length_b   1.000
_cell.length_c   1.000
_cell.angle_alpha   90.00
_cell.angle_beta   90.00
_cell.angle_gamma   90.00
#
_symmetry.space_group_name_H-M   'P 1'
#
loop_
_entity.id
_entity.type
_entity.pdbx_description
1 polymer ?
#
loop_
_entity_poly.entity_id
_entity_poly.type
_entity_poly.pdbx_seq_one_letter_code
_entity_poly.pdbx_strand_id
1 'polypeptide(L)' 'MIDRYFREHPRSVDETYRQHLHTASWFAATMTLAGLACFIHALVPHLFQKTGSAVIERLYDRMVKNRRRTPAPSNPAP' A
#
# COMPACT_ATOMS: atom_id res chain seq x y z
N MET A 1 -25.96 0.59 7.32
CA MET A 1 -25.16 1.31 6.29
C MET A 1 -23.72 0.79 6.15
N ILE A 2 -23.21 -0.05 7.06
CA ILE A 2 -21.92 -0.73 6.90
C ILE A 2 -22.05 -1.99 6.02
N ASP A 3 -23.17 -2.73 6.11
CA ASP A 3 -23.40 -3.97 5.33
C ASP A 3 -23.36 -3.82 3.80
N ARG A 4 -23.68 -2.63 3.27
CA ARG A 4 -23.77 -2.41 1.82
C ARG A 4 -22.38 -2.37 1.16
N TYR A 5 -21.37 -1.83 1.85
CA TYR A 5 -20.00 -1.83 1.33
C TYR A 5 -19.32 -3.21 1.43
N PHE A 6 -19.74 -4.05 2.38
CA PHE A 6 -19.09 -5.35 2.63
C PHE A 6 -19.71 -6.51 1.84
N ARG A 7 -20.97 -6.42 1.35
CA ARG A 7 -21.67 -7.55 0.72
C ARG A 7 -22.07 -7.41 -0.76
N GLU A 8 -21.91 -6.25 -1.40
CA GLU A 8 -22.35 -6.04 -2.80
C GLU A 8 -21.28 -6.29 -3.87
N HIS A 9 -20.06 -6.70 -3.50
CA HIS A 9 -18.97 -6.97 -4.46
C HIS A 9 -18.65 -8.45 -4.80
N PRO A 10 -19.44 -9.50 -4.50
CA PRO A 10 -18.98 -10.88 -4.70
C PRO A 10 -19.24 -11.42 -6.11
N ARG A 11 -19.11 -10.61 -7.18
CA ARG A 11 -19.41 -11.14 -8.53
C ARG A 11 -18.76 -10.49 -9.75
N SER A 12 -17.55 -9.92 -9.67
CA SER A 12 -16.95 -9.34 -10.88
C SER A 12 -15.42 -9.35 -11.01
N VAL A 13 -14.67 -10.09 -10.20
CA VAL A 13 -13.20 -10.06 -10.34
C VAL A 13 -12.60 -11.42 -10.07
N ASP A 14 -12.35 -12.12 -11.16
CA ASP A 14 -11.68 -13.42 -11.27
C ASP A 14 -10.15 -13.27 -11.15
N GLU A 15 -9.68 -12.38 -10.25
CA GLU A 15 -8.32 -12.34 -9.70
C GLU A 15 -8.40 -11.91 -8.23
N THR A 16 -7.66 -12.60 -7.36
CA THR A 16 -7.95 -12.68 -5.93
C THR A 16 -8.10 -11.29 -5.27
N TYR A 17 -9.32 -10.90 -4.88
CA TYR A 17 -9.58 -9.79 -3.94
C TYR A 17 -8.65 -9.88 -2.71
N ARG A 18 -8.32 -11.12 -2.30
CA ARG A 18 -7.35 -11.42 -1.25
C ARG A 18 -5.93 -10.91 -1.55
N GLN A 19 -5.48 -10.90 -2.80
CA GLN A 19 -4.15 -10.42 -3.20
C GLN A 19 -4.07 -8.90 -3.17
N HIS A 20 -5.14 -8.21 -3.60
CA HIS A 20 -5.27 -6.77 -3.44
C HIS A 20 -5.40 -6.38 -1.97
N LEU A 21 -6.28 -7.05 -1.22
CA LEU A 21 -6.43 -6.85 0.23
C LEU A 21 -5.12 -7.11 0.97
N HIS A 22 -4.41 -8.18 0.65
CA HIS A 22 -3.11 -8.50 1.26
C HIS A 22 -2.07 -7.41 0.96
N THR A 23 -1.96 -6.99 -0.29
CA THR A 23 -0.99 -5.94 -0.69
C THR A 23 -1.35 -4.61 -0.04
N ALA A 24 -2.62 -4.20 -0.06
CA ALA A 24 -3.10 -2.97 0.57
C ALA A 24 -2.89 -2.99 2.09
N SER A 25 -3.27 -4.09 2.76
CA SER A 25 -3.07 -4.27 4.20
C SER A 25 -1.60 -4.24 4.59
N TRP A 26 -0.71 -4.85 3.79
CA TRP A 26 0.73 -4.80 4.04
C TRP A 26 1.28 -3.38 3.91
N PHE A 27 0.87 -2.63 2.88
CA PHE A 27 1.24 -1.23 2.70
C PHE A 27 0.75 -0.38 3.88
N ALA A 28 -0.52 -0.51 4.27
CA ALA A 28 -1.12 0.22 5.39
C ALA A 28 -0.39 -0.07 6.71
N ALA A 29 -0.18 -1.34 7.05
CA ALA A 29 0.52 -1.74 8.27
C ALA A 29 1.96 -1.18 8.32
N THR A 30 2.68 -1.26 7.19
CA THR A 30 4.05 -0.76 7.07
C THR A 30 4.11 0.77 7.24
N MET A 31 3.17 1.52 6.64
CA MET A 31 3.08 2.97 6.81
C MET A 31 2.76 3.36 8.25
N THR A 32 1.83 2.66 8.91
CA THR A 32 1.47 2.92 10.31
C THR A 32 2.67 2.71 11.23
N LEU A 33 3.41 1.61 11.07
CA LEU A 33 4.62 1.35 11.85
C LEU A 33 5.70 2.41 11.63
N ALA A 34 5.92 2.85 10.38
CA ALA A 34 6.83 3.94 10.09
C ALA A 34 6.41 5.25 10.76
N GLY A 35 5.11 5.58 10.71
CA GLY A 35 4.55 6.74 11.38
C GLY A 35 4.74 6.70 12.89
N LEU A 36 4.51 5.54 13.52
CA LEU A 36 4.77 5.33 14.95
C LEU A 36 6.26 5.47 15.29
N ALA A 37 7.16 4.93 14.47
CA ALA A 37 8.60 5.09 14.65
C ALA A 37 9.02 6.56 14.57
N CYS A 38 8.50 7.32 13.60
CA CYS A 38 8.72 8.76 13.48
C CYS A 38 8.14 9.53 14.67
N PHE A 39 6.97 9.14 15.17
CA PHE A 39 6.36 9.75 16.34
C PHE A 39 7.21 9.55 17.60
N ILE A 40 7.68 8.31 17.84
CA ILE A 40 8.59 8.02 18.94
C ILE A 40 9.92 8.78 18.77
N HIS A 41 10.45 8.86 17.55
CA HIS A 41 11.64 9.65 17.26
C HIS A 41 11.45 11.14 17.57
N ALA A 42 10.27 11.70 17.28
CA ALA A 42 9.96 13.08 17.61
C ALA A 42 9.93 13.33 19.14
N LEU A 43 9.51 12.33 19.92
CA LEU A 43 9.56 12.38 21.39
C LEU A 43 10.97 12.11 21.93
N VAL A 44 11.72 11.23 21.29
CA VAL A 44 13.06 10.78 21.69
C VAL A 44 14.00 10.79 20.47
N PRO A 45 14.70 11.91 20.21
CA PRO A 45 15.46 12.14 18.96
C PRO A 45 16.65 11.19 18.72
N HIS A 46 16.95 10.30 19.67
CA HIS A 46 18.00 9.30 19.53
C HIS A 46 17.48 7.93 19.06
N LEU A 47 16.16 7.69 19.11
CA LEU A 47 15.57 6.42 18.73
C LEU A 47 15.01 6.48 17.30
N PHE A 48 15.15 5.41 16.52
CA PHE A 48 14.57 5.28 15.17
C PHE A 48 15.00 6.33 14.10
N GLN A 49 16.17 6.96 14.26
CA GLN A 49 16.68 8.01 13.34
C GLN A 49 16.58 7.70 11.84
N LYS A 50 16.82 6.44 11.44
CA LYS A 50 16.77 6.03 10.02
C LYS A 50 15.55 5.19 9.65
N THR A 51 14.72 4.83 10.63
CA THR A 51 13.62 3.87 10.43
C THR A 51 12.53 4.45 9.54
N GLY A 52 12.15 5.72 9.73
CA GLY A 52 11.15 6.39 8.89
C GLY A 52 11.57 6.44 7.43
N SER A 53 12.75 7.02 7.15
CA SER A 53 13.26 7.18 5.79
C SER A 53 13.48 5.84 5.08
N ALA A 54 14.05 4.83 5.75
CA ALA A 54 14.26 3.51 5.16
C ALA A 54 12.94 2.80 4.80
N VAL A 55 11.90 2.96 5.63
CA VAL A 55 10.59 2.37 5.33
C VAL A 55 9.92 3.10 4.16
N ILE A 56 9.98 4.44 4.10
CA ILE A 56 9.46 5.21 2.97
C ILE A 56 10.16 4.83 1.67
N GLU A 57 11.49 4.70 1.68
CA GLU A 57 12.26 4.27 0.51
C GLU A 57 11.80 2.88 0.02
N ARG A 58 11.61 1.93 0.94
CA ARG A 58 11.10 0.60 0.62
C ARG A 58 9.68 0.61 0.05
N LEU A 59 8.81 1.47 0.57
CA LEU A 59 7.44 1.65 0.07
C LEU A 59 7.45 2.28 -1.32
N TYR A 60 8.26 3.31 -1.53
CA TYR A 60 8.44 3.99 -2.81
C TYR A 60 8.96 3.01 -3.88
N ASP A 61 9.99 2.25 -3.55
CA ASP A 61 10.55 1.22 -4.42
C ASP A 61 9.49 0.21 -4.88
N ARG A 62 8.67 -0.27 -3.94
CA ARG A 62 7.64 -1.26 -4.23
C ARG A 62 6.49 -0.66 -5.04
N MET A 63 6.14 0.60 -4.80
CA MET A 63 5.14 1.34 -5.56
C MET A 63 5.59 1.58 -7.01
N VAL A 64 6.83 2.04 -7.20
CA VAL A 64 7.39 2.34 -8.52
C VAL A 64 7.65 1.07 -9.33
N LYS A 65 8.21 0.02 -8.71
CA LYS A 65 8.44 -1.29 -9.37
C LYS A 65 7.12 -1.92 -9.83
N ASN A 66 6.06 -1.82 -9.03
CA ASN A 66 4.75 -2.34 -9.43
C ASN A 66 4.05 -1.47 -10.47
N ARG A 67 4.25 -0.15 -10.46
CA ARG A 67 3.64 0.77 -11.44
C ARG A 67 4.12 0.54 -12.88
N ARG A 68 5.39 0.13 -13.05
CA ARG A 68 5.94 -0.25 -14.37
C ARG A 68 5.28 -1.48 -14.98
N ARG A 69 4.50 -2.23 -14.21
CA ARG A 69 3.86 -3.48 -14.64
C ARG A 69 2.45 -3.30 -15.21
N THR A 70 1.87 -2.10 -15.14
CA THR A 70 0.61 -1.78 -15.83
C THR A 70 0.94 -1.32 -17.25
N PRO A 71 0.69 -2.14 -18.30
CA PRO A 71 0.84 -1.69 -19.68
C PRO A 71 -0.22 -0.62 -19.95
N ALA A 72 0.14 0.42 -20.69
CA ALA A 72 -0.83 1.40 -21.19
C ALA A 72 -1.97 0.67 -21.94
N PRO A 73 -3.23 1.12 -21.81
CA PRO A 73 -4.32 0.52 -22.59
C PRO A 73 -4.00 0.70 -24.08
N SER A 74 -3.75 -0.41 -24.79
CA SER A 74 -3.61 -0.42 -26.23
C SER A 74 -4.97 -0.07 -26.84
N ASN A 75 -5.16 1.18 -27.23
CA ASN A 75 -6.32 1.60 -28.00
C ASN A 75 -6.21 0.97 -29.40
N PRO A 76 -7.17 0.15 -29.86
CA PRO A 76 -7.19 -0.26 -31.25
C PRO A 76 -7.49 0.97 -32.12
N ALA A 77 -6.56 1.30 -33.01
CA ALA A 77 -6.74 2.35 -34.01
C ALA A 77 -7.93 2.02 -34.93
N PRO A 78 -8.64 3.04 -35.45
CA PRO A 78 -9.80 2.87 -36.34
C PRO A 78 -9.43 2.24 -37.68
#